data_AF-J5KJZ3-F1
#
_entry.id   AF-J5KJZ3-F1
#
_cell.length_a   1.000
_cell.length_b   1.000
_cell.length_c   1.000
_cell.angle_alpha   90.00
_cell.angle_beta   90.00
_cell.angle_gamma   90.00
#
_symmetry.space_group_name_H-M   'P 1'
#
loop_
_entity.id
_entity.type
_entity.pdbx_description
1 polymer ?
#
loop_
_entity_poly.entity_id
_entity_poly.type
_entity_poly.pdbx_seq_one_letter_code
_entity_poly.pdbx_strand_id
1 'polypeptide(L)'
;MQPFSREQRYVFAAEWLIAEVGNGGFEQFFDNSTGIVLKDALEGLKQMDCDEAVGVIERVIECYGVFPSLDRKTRWAEMENFSDETWEKIDALNDEFYKLEIYPKMLSYIKANAEKFLFDGMVDTE
;
A
#
# COMPACT_ATOMS: atom_id res chain seq x y z
N MET A 1 -14.54 1.33 -20.56
CA MET A 1 -13.84 0.24 -19.84
C MET A 1 -14.68 -0.16 -18.64
N GLN A 2 -14.75 -1.45 -18.33
CA GLN A 2 -15.31 -1.93 -17.06
C GLN A 2 -14.42 -1.43 -15.90
N PRO A 3 -14.99 -1.01 -14.76
CA PRO A 3 -14.19 -0.67 -13.59
C PRO A 3 -13.48 -1.92 -13.05
N PHE A 4 -12.32 -1.74 -12.43
CA PHE A 4 -11.64 -2.85 -11.75
C PHE A 4 -12.52 -3.45 -10.65
N SER A 5 -12.43 -4.77 -10.49
CA SER A 5 -13.01 -5.48 -9.35
C SER A 5 -12.37 -5.02 -8.04
N ARG A 6 -12.97 -5.40 -6.92
CA ARG A 6 -12.43 -5.02 -5.62
C ARG A 6 -11.09 -5.72 -5.37
N GLU A 7 -10.99 -6.98 -5.76
CA GLU A 7 -9.82 -7.83 -5.65
C GLU A 7 -8.66 -7.27 -6.50
N GLN A 8 -8.95 -6.83 -7.73
CA GLN A 8 -7.97 -6.15 -8.59
C GLN A 8 -7.45 -4.86 -7.98
N ARG A 9 -8.35 -4.03 -7.41
CA ARG A 9 -7.96 -2.79 -6.73
C ARG A 9 -7.08 -3.05 -5.51
N TYR A 10 -7.39 -4.07 -4.72
CA TYR A 10 -6.60 -4.45 -3.56
C TYR A 10 -5.17 -4.87 -3.93
N VAL A 11 -5.03 -5.76 -4.92
CA VAL A 11 -3.72 -6.18 -5.42
C VAL A 11 -2.94 -4.98 -5.98
N PHE A 12 -3.59 -4.14 -6.78
CA PHE A 12 -2.95 -2.96 -7.35
C PHE A 12 -2.51 -1.95 -6.29
N ALA A 13 -3.34 -1.70 -5.27
CA ALA A 13 -3.01 -0.78 -4.20
C ALA A 13 -1.88 -1.30 -3.31
N ALA A 14 -1.89 -2.60 -2.97
CA ALA A 14 -0.83 -3.25 -2.23
C ALA A 14 0.50 -3.21 -3.01
N GLU A 15 0.48 -3.51 -4.31
CA GLU A 15 1.67 -3.45 -5.17
C GLU A 15 2.27 -2.05 -5.21
N TRP A 16 1.46 -1.00 -5.36
CA TRP A 16 1.97 0.38 -5.34
C TRP A 16 2.59 0.76 -4.01
N LEU A 17 1.99 0.35 -2.89
CA LEU A 17 2.57 0.57 -1.57
C LEU A 17 3.93 -0.12 -1.47
N ILE A 18 4.02 -1.40 -1.84
CA ILE A 18 5.27 -2.18 -1.79
C ILE A 18 6.34 -1.55 -2.68
N ALA A 19 5.98 -1.15 -3.91
CA ALA A 19 6.91 -0.57 -4.87
C ALA A 19 7.47 0.78 -4.41
N GLU A 20 6.63 1.64 -3.84
CA GLU A 20 7.07 2.95 -3.34
C GLU A 20 7.93 2.80 -2.09
N VAL A 21 7.49 1.96 -1.14
CA VAL A 21 8.27 1.67 0.08
C VAL A 21 9.60 1.01 -0.27
N GLY A 22 9.62 0.09 -1.23
CA GLY A 22 10.87 -0.53 -1.70
C GLY A 22 11.84 0.42 -2.40
N ASN A 23 11.35 1.53 -2.96
CA ASN A 23 12.18 2.51 -3.67
C ASN A 23 12.70 3.63 -2.76
N GLY A 24 11.90 4.09 -1.80
CA GLY A 24 12.23 5.25 -0.96
C GLY A 24 11.55 5.25 0.41
N GLY A 25 11.14 4.09 0.90
CA GLY A 25 10.47 3.95 2.19
C GLY A 25 9.04 4.52 2.22
N PHE A 26 8.45 4.50 3.42
CA PHE A 26 7.13 5.08 3.66
C PHE A 26 7.09 6.58 3.36
N GLU A 27 8.19 7.31 3.54
CA GLU A 27 8.30 8.72 3.15
C GLU A 27 7.93 8.90 1.67
N GLN A 28 8.57 8.15 0.78
CA GLN A 28 8.28 8.25 -0.66
C GLN A 28 6.83 7.88 -0.99
N PHE A 29 6.28 6.84 -0.36
CA PHE A 29 4.88 6.44 -0.57
C PHE A 29 3.90 7.57 -0.22
N PHE A 30 4.12 8.26 0.90
CA PHE A 30 3.24 9.35 1.32
C PHE A 30 3.51 10.67 0.62
N ASP A 31 4.78 10.94 0.26
CA ASP A 31 5.15 12.08 -0.58
C ASP A 31 4.47 11.97 -1.95
N ASN A 32 4.50 10.78 -2.56
CA ASN A 32 3.96 10.59 -3.89
C ASN A 32 2.42 10.58 -3.94
N SER A 33 1.89 10.68 -5.16
CA SER A 33 0.46 10.62 -5.43
C SER A 33 -0.15 9.27 -5.02
N THR A 34 0.68 8.23 -4.96
CA THR A 34 0.34 6.84 -4.59
C THR A 34 -0.18 6.71 -3.17
N GLY A 35 0.19 7.61 -2.24
CA GLY A 35 -0.39 7.65 -0.89
C GLY A 35 -1.93 7.68 -0.84
N ILE A 36 -2.60 8.11 -1.92
CA ILE A 36 -4.07 8.08 -2.02
C ILE A 36 -4.66 6.66 -1.94
N VAL A 37 -3.89 5.62 -2.27
CA VAL A 37 -4.37 4.23 -2.28
C VAL A 37 -4.25 3.53 -0.92
N LEU A 38 -3.72 4.20 0.12
CA LEU A 38 -3.44 3.61 1.44
C LEU A 38 -4.61 2.79 2.00
N LYS A 39 -5.84 3.32 1.89
CA LYS A 39 -7.03 2.62 2.41
C LYS A 39 -7.29 1.29 1.71
N ASP A 40 -7.20 1.28 0.37
CA ASP A 40 -7.37 0.05 -0.41
C ASP A 40 -6.18 -0.91 -0.20
N ALA A 41 -4.97 -0.39 0.01
CA ALA A 41 -3.80 -1.20 0.32
C ALA A 41 -3.94 -1.91 1.68
N LEU A 42 -4.36 -1.19 2.73
CA LEU A 42 -4.61 -1.78 4.05
C LEU A 42 -5.69 -2.84 4.03
N GLU A 43 -6.83 -2.56 3.39
CA GLU A 43 -7.91 -3.53 3.28
C GLU A 43 -7.47 -4.73 2.44
N GLY A 44 -6.76 -4.50 1.33
CA GLY A 44 -6.21 -5.56 0.50
C GLY A 44 -5.25 -6.47 1.26
N LEU A 45 -4.30 -5.90 2.00
CA LEU A 45 -3.36 -6.66 2.83
C LEU A 45 -4.07 -7.47 3.91
N LYS A 46 -5.15 -6.95 4.52
CA LYS A 46 -6.01 -7.70 5.45
C LYS A 46 -6.68 -8.90 4.76
N GLN A 47 -7.23 -8.71 3.56
CA GLN A 47 -7.85 -9.79 2.78
C GLN A 47 -6.83 -10.85 2.28
N MET A 48 -5.56 -10.49 2.22
CA MET A 48 -4.45 -11.37 1.82
C MET A 48 -3.77 -12.06 3.02
N ASP A 49 -4.30 -11.90 4.24
CA ASP A 49 -3.71 -12.41 5.49
C ASP A 49 -2.29 -11.86 5.76
N CYS A 50 -1.98 -10.63 5.31
CA CYS A 50 -0.70 -9.96 5.51
C CYS A 50 -0.66 -9.14 6.82
N ASP A 51 -1.04 -9.76 7.94
CA ASP A 51 -1.26 -9.08 9.22
C ASP A 51 -0.01 -8.34 9.74
N GLU A 52 1.19 -8.89 9.53
CA GLU A 52 2.45 -8.23 9.93
C GLU A 52 2.67 -6.92 9.17
N ALA A 53 2.39 -6.91 7.86
CA ALA A 53 2.51 -5.71 7.03
C ALA A 53 1.48 -4.66 7.44
N VAL A 54 0.25 -5.09 7.72
CA VAL A 54 -0.81 -4.24 8.27
C VAL A 54 -0.35 -3.59 9.57
N GLY A 55 0.21 -4.36 10.50
CA GLY A 55 0.68 -3.85 11.79
C GLY A 55 1.86 -2.87 11.69
N VAL A 56 2.74 -3.03 10.70
CA VAL A 56 3.77 -2.02 10.40
C VAL A 56 3.13 -0.74 9.89
N ILE A 57 2.23 -0.83 8.89
CA ILE A 57 1.58 0.33 8.29
C ILE A 57 0.71 1.09 9.30
N GLU A 58 0.01 0.38 10.18
CA GLU A 58 -0.79 0.99 11.25
C GLU A 58 0.10 1.80 12.22
N ARG A 59 1.29 1.32 12.57
CA ARG A 59 2.26 2.10 13.36
C ARG A 59 2.84 3.30 12.62
N VAL A 60 2.99 3.22 11.30
CA VAL A 60 3.36 4.39 10.49
C VAL A 60 2.22 5.43 10.52
N ILE A 61 0.97 5.00 10.45
CA ILE A 61 -0.20 5.88 10.58
C ILE A 61 -0.27 6.50 11.99
N GLU A 62 0.09 5.76 13.04
CA GLU A 62 0.20 6.32 14.39
C GLU A 62 1.22 7.46 14.47
N CYS A 63 2.30 7.41 13.68
CA CYS A 63 3.28 8.51 13.59
C CYS A 63 2.69 9.79 12.99
N TYR A 64 1.66 9.69 12.13
CA TYR A 64 0.89 10.84 11.66
C TYR A 64 -0.03 11.44 12.73
N GLY A 65 -0.43 10.64 13.73
CA GLY A 65 -1.43 11.01 14.74
C GLY A 65 -2.87 11.12 14.22
N VAL A 66 -3.05 11.14 12.91
CA VAL A 66 -4.33 11.08 12.19
C VAL A 66 -4.17 10.15 10.99
N PHE A 67 -5.27 9.68 10.42
CA PHE A 67 -5.19 8.95 9.17
C PHE A 67 -4.68 9.90 8.05
N PRO A 68 -3.63 9.53 7.29
CA PRO A 68 -3.03 10.40 6.28
C PRO A 68 -4.06 10.92 5.27
N SER A 69 -4.00 12.21 4.93
CA SER A 69 -4.95 12.83 4.00
C SER A 69 -4.91 12.19 2.62
N LEU A 70 -6.04 12.19 1.88
CA LEU A 70 -6.05 11.79 0.48
C LEU A 70 -5.40 12.85 -0.43
N ASP A 71 -5.43 14.12 -0.01
CA ASP A 71 -4.80 15.22 -0.74
C ASP A 71 -3.29 15.24 -0.46
N ARG A 72 -2.49 15.26 -1.54
CA ARG A 72 -1.03 15.17 -1.47
C ARG A 72 -0.41 16.36 -0.73
N LYS A 73 -0.87 17.58 -1.01
CA LYS A 73 -0.31 18.79 -0.36
C LYS A 73 -0.61 18.81 1.13
N THR A 74 -1.77 18.29 1.51
CA THR A 74 -2.13 18.13 2.92
C THR A 74 -1.22 17.13 3.60
N ARG A 75 -0.93 15.97 2.98
CA ARG A 75 0.06 15.02 3.51
C ARG A 75 1.46 15.61 3.66
N TRP A 76 1.90 16.43 2.71
CA TRP A 76 3.17 17.14 2.84
C TRP A 76 3.21 18.02 4.08
N ALA A 77 2.17 18.83 4.29
CA ALA A 77 2.07 19.66 5.49
C ALA A 77 1.99 18.82 6.78
N GLU A 78 1.36 17.64 6.74
CA GLU A 78 1.37 16.68 7.86
C GLU A 78 2.80 16.20 8.17
N MET A 79 3.54 15.77 7.14
CA MET A 79 4.93 15.29 7.27
C MET A 79 5.93 16.39 7.65
N GLU A 80 5.72 17.63 7.21
CA GLU A 80 6.56 18.78 7.60
C GLU A 80 6.57 19.02 9.12
N ASN A 81 5.56 18.53 9.84
CA ASN A 81 5.47 18.63 11.30
C ASN A 81 6.14 17.47 12.05
N PHE A 82 6.70 16.49 11.34
CA PHE A 82 7.38 15.36 12.00
C PHE A 82 8.70 15.81 12.63
N SER A 83 8.93 15.38 13.86
CA SER A 83 10.22 15.55 14.51
C SER A 83 11.23 14.52 14.00
N ASP A 84 12.51 14.76 14.26
CA ASP A 84 13.59 13.79 13.97
C ASP A 84 13.30 12.42 14.62
N GLU A 85 12.76 12.40 15.85
CA GLU A 85 12.37 11.15 16.53
C GLU A 85 11.24 10.41 15.79
N THR A 86 10.30 11.12 15.18
CA THR A 86 9.26 10.51 14.36
C THR A 86 9.85 9.90 13.09
N TRP A 87 10.78 10.60 12.44
CA TRP A 87 11.47 10.06 11.26
C TRP A 87 12.32 8.83 11.58
N GLU A 88 13.07 8.84 12.69
CA GLU A 88 13.83 7.67 13.16
C GLU A 88 12.93 6.45 13.41
N LYS A 89 11.71 6.66 13.92
CA LYS A 89 10.71 5.57 14.08
C LYS A 89 10.25 5.04 12.73
N ILE A 90 9.95 5.92 11.77
CA ILE A 90 9.51 5.53 10.42
C ILE A 90 10.62 4.76 9.71
N ASP A 91 11.89 5.15 9.88
CA ASP A 91 13.03 4.43 9.32
C ASP A 91 13.17 3.02 9.89
N ALA A 92 12.99 2.85 11.20
CA ALA A 92 12.96 1.51 11.80
C ALA A 92 11.79 0.66 11.27
N LEU A 93 10.64 1.28 10.97
CA LEU A 93 9.49 0.61 10.37
C LEU A 93 9.73 0.24 8.91
N ASN A 94 10.49 1.04 8.14
CA ASN A 94 10.95 0.66 6.80
C ASN A 94 11.77 -0.65 6.87
N ASP A 95 12.75 -0.71 7.78
CA ASP A 95 13.58 -1.90 7.99
C ASP A 95 12.81 -3.15 8.43
N GLU A 96 11.71 -2.96 9.14
CA GLU A 96 10.79 -4.04 9.50
C GLU A 96 10.00 -4.50 8.28
N PHE A 97 9.42 -3.56 7.52
CA PHE A 97 8.65 -3.84 6.32
C PHE A 97 9.44 -4.62 5.26
N TYR A 98 10.71 -4.27 5.06
CA TYR A 98 11.59 -4.92 4.08
C TYR A 98 11.84 -6.42 4.35
N LYS A 99 11.57 -6.90 5.56
CA LYS A 99 11.76 -8.31 5.95
C LYS A 99 10.50 -9.15 5.75
N LEU A 100 9.38 -8.54 5.38
CA LEU A 100 8.09 -9.22 5.32
C LEU A 100 7.87 -9.94 3.99
N GLU A 101 7.33 -11.15 4.09
CA GLU A 101 7.01 -12.00 2.93
C GLU A 101 5.57 -11.76 2.44
N ILE A 102 5.37 -10.66 1.71
CA ILE A 102 4.03 -10.23 1.24
C ILE A 102 3.63 -10.91 -0.07
N TYR A 103 4.56 -11.06 -1.02
CA TYR A 103 4.27 -11.58 -2.37
C TYR A 103 3.68 -13.00 -2.39
N PRO A 104 4.16 -13.97 -1.59
CA PRO A 104 3.58 -15.33 -1.58
C PRO A 104 2.09 -15.34 -1.16
N LYS A 105 1.73 -14.48 -0.20
CA LYS A 105 0.35 -14.31 0.29
C LYS A 105 -0.52 -13.62 -0.77
N MET A 106 -0.02 -12.56 -1.39
CA MET A 106 -0.71 -11.89 -2.50
C MET A 106 -0.96 -12.84 -3.68
N LEU A 107 0.02 -13.69 -4.04
CA LEU A 107 -0.15 -14.70 -5.09
C LEU A 107 -1.21 -15.75 -4.72
N SER A 108 -1.26 -16.15 -3.45
CA SER A 108 -2.27 -17.08 -2.95
C SER A 108 -3.68 -16.49 -3.05
N TYR A 109 -3.82 -15.21 -2.70
CA TYR A 109 -5.07 -14.47 -2.84
C TYR A 109 -5.53 -14.35 -4.30
N ILE A 110 -4.62 -14.01 -5.23
CA ILE A 110 -4.95 -13.95 -6.67
C ILE A 110 -5.45 -15.30 -7.18
N LYS A 111 -4.77 -16.40 -6.81
CA LYS A 111 -5.18 -17.75 -7.21
C LYS A 111 -6.54 -18.15 -6.65
N ALA A 112 -6.82 -17.77 -5.39
CA ALA A 112 -8.11 -18.05 -4.75
C ALA A 112 -9.29 -17.26 -5.36
N ASN A 113 -9.00 -16.14 -6.04
CA ASN A 113 -9.98 -15.25 -6.67
C ASN A 113 -9.78 -15.16 -8.19
N ALA A 114 -9.27 -16.22 -8.82
CA ALA A 114 -8.79 -16.19 -10.21
C ALA A 114 -9.84 -15.66 -11.21
N GLU A 115 -11.12 -15.95 -10.99
CA GLU A 115 -12.23 -15.48 -11.83
C GLU A 115 -12.37 -13.94 -11.86
N LYS A 116 -11.76 -13.23 -10.91
CA LYS A 116 -11.71 -11.76 -10.86
C LYS A 116 -10.55 -11.18 -11.65
N PHE A 117 -9.55 -11.99 -11.97
CA PHE A 117 -8.32 -11.55 -12.64
C PHE A 117 -8.20 -12.08 -14.07
N LEU A 118 -8.92 -13.16 -14.39
CA LEU A 118 -8.97 -13.71 -15.74
C LEU A 118 -9.87 -12.83 -16.63
N PHE A 119 -9.32 -12.41 -17.76
CA PHE A 119 -10.08 -11.82 -18.86
C PHE A 119 -10.33 -12.90 -19.90
N ASP A 120 -11.60 -13.16 -20.20
CA ASP A 120 -12.03 -14.02 -21.31
C ASP A 120 -12.70 -13.14 -22.38
N GLY A 121 -11.95 -12.82 -23.43
CA GLY A 121 -12.39 -11.96 -24.52
C GLY A 121 -11.35 -11.81 -25.63
N MET A 122 -11.78 -11.30 -26.78
CA MET A 122 -10.89 -10.95 -27.89
C MET A 122 -10.25 -9.59 -27.62
N VAL A 123 -8.93 -9.49 -27.73
CA VAL A 123 -8.22 -8.21 -27.75
C VAL A 123 -8.09 -7.81 -29.21
N ASP A 124 -8.88 -6.82 -29.65
CA ASP A 124 -8.68 -6.19 -30.95
C ASP A 124 -7.36 -5.42 -30.91
N THR A 125 -6.38 -5.89 -31.67
CA THR A 125 -5.15 -5.16 -31.93
C THR A 125 -5.38 -4.32 -33.19
N GLU A 126 -5.67 -3.03 -33.02
CA GLU A 126 -5.58 -2.04 -34.09
C GLU A 126 -4.12 -1.78 -34.50
#